data_AF-A0AA37TCQ7-F1
#
_entry.id   AF-A0AA37TCQ7-F1
#
_cell.length_a   1.000
_cell.length_b   1.000
_cell.length_c   1.000
_cell.angle_alpha   90.00
_cell.angle_beta   90.00
_cell.angle_gamma   90.00
#
_symmetry.space_group_name_H-M   'P 1'
#
loop_
_entity.id
_entity.type
_entity.pdbx_description
1 polymer ?
#
loop_
_entity_poly.entity_id
_entity_poly.type
_entity_poly.pdbx_seq_one_letter_code
_entity_poly.pdbx_strand_id
1 'polypeptide(L)'
;MWSVTRVAIMAEEGARPRLGRGLAALIGDFGDTGQAAAAKVDAQRRVPVEFLRPNPRNPRRSFSETELSELATSIGQRGIIQPIVARPIGDVPGTFEIVAGERRWRAAQRAGLDEVPVVVVEIDDRASLEFAILENVQRSDLNPIEEASGYERLMQDFSYTQKELAEILGKSRSHLANTLRLLNLPAAVQERVVEGELTAGHARALLAVRDPEALARRVVAEGLSVRDVEAIAAAEAQPNEAPRPGRPRLSAERAAPVRDLELRIHRALGVPVSYRPKDESSGEIRIRYETQDELQGLLNRFRVSDG
;
A
#
# COMPACT_ATOMS: atom_id res chain seq x y z
N MET A 1 -39.68 -35.13 -45.63
CA MET A 1 -39.90 -33.70 -45.29
C MET A 1 -41.12 -33.65 -44.38
N TRP A 2 -41.16 -33.21 -43.12
CA TRP A 2 -40.24 -32.48 -42.23
C TRP A 2 -40.37 -33.09 -40.81
N SER A 3 -39.25 -33.50 -40.20
CA SER A 3 -38.67 -32.96 -38.95
C SER A 3 -39.64 -32.62 -37.81
N VAL A 4 -39.68 -33.49 -36.81
CA VAL A 4 -40.23 -33.23 -35.47
C VAL A 4 -39.13 -32.60 -34.63
N THR A 5 -39.24 -31.29 -34.35
CA THR A 5 -38.29 -30.59 -33.47
C THR A 5 -38.90 -30.41 -32.08
N ARG A 6 -38.21 -31.03 -31.11
CA ARG A 6 -38.37 -30.90 -29.65
C ARG A 6 -38.43 -29.42 -29.23
N VAL A 7 -39.48 -29.03 -28.49
CA VAL A 7 -39.51 -27.78 -27.74
C VAL A 7 -38.67 -27.97 -26.48
N ALA A 8 -37.49 -27.35 -26.44
CA ALA A 8 -36.67 -27.24 -25.25
C ALA A 8 -37.21 -26.08 -24.39
N ILE A 9 -37.56 -26.40 -23.15
CA ILE A 9 -37.90 -25.43 -22.10
C ILE A 9 -36.61 -24.67 -21.77
N MET A 10 -36.57 -23.39 -22.12
CA MET A 10 -35.53 -22.45 -21.71
C MET A 10 -35.74 -22.15 -20.22
N ALA A 11 -34.90 -22.73 -19.37
CA ALA A 11 -34.75 -22.28 -17.99
C ALA A 11 -34.01 -20.94 -18.01
N GLU A 12 -34.65 -19.89 -17.51
CA GLU A 12 -34.02 -18.61 -17.25
C GLU A 12 -32.88 -18.81 -16.25
N GLU A 13 -31.63 -18.69 -16.73
CA GLU A 13 -30.45 -18.60 -15.87
C GLU A 13 -30.50 -17.29 -15.09
N GLY A 14 -30.96 -17.39 -13.84
CA GLY A 14 -30.91 -16.30 -12.87
C GLY A 14 -29.50 -15.74 -12.76
N ALA A 15 -29.36 -14.44 -13.06
CA ALA A 15 -28.13 -13.69 -12.97
C ALA A 15 -27.45 -13.93 -11.62
N ARG A 16 -26.28 -14.59 -11.65
CA ARG A 16 -25.44 -14.82 -10.46
C ARG A 16 -25.13 -13.48 -9.81
N PRO A 17 -25.50 -13.26 -8.53
CA PRO A 17 -25.12 -12.03 -7.83
C PRO A 17 -23.61 -11.95 -7.82
N ARG A 18 -23.09 -10.86 -8.41
CA ARG A 18 -21.66 -10.64 -8.63
C ARG A 18 -21.00 -10.49 -7.25
N LEU A 19 -20.53 -11.61 -6.70
CA LEU A 19 -19.54 -11.62 -5.63
C LEU A 19 -18.41 -10.68 -6.06
N GLY A 20 -17.98 -9.79 -5.16
CA GLY A 20 -17.01 -8.74 -5.48
C GLY A 20 -15.84 -9.32 -6.27
N ARG A 21 -15.36 -8.61 -7.31
CA ARG A 21 -14.36 -9.11 -8.27
C ARG A 21 -13.15 -9.80 -7.62
N GLY A 22 -12.78 -9.44 -6.38
CA GLY A 22 -11.75 -10.11 -5.60
C GLY A 22 -12.07 -11.55 -5.19
N LEU A 23 -13.33 -11.87 -4.86
CA LEU A 23 -13.73 -13.22 -4.45
C LEU A 23 -13.72 -14.22 -5.62
N ALA A 24 -14.17 -13.79 -6.80
CA ALA A 24 -14.17 -14.63 -8.00
C ALA A 24 -12.76 -14.83 -8.59
N ALA A 25 -11.89 -13.82 -8.47
CA ALA A 25 -10.49 -13.94 -8.86
C ALA A 25 -9.72 -14.87 -7.91
N LEU A 26 -9.94 -14.75 -6.60
CA LEU A 26 -9.29 -15.63 -5.62
C LEU A 26 -9.78 -17.08 -5.76
N ILE A 27 -11.10 -17.32 -5.77
CA ILE A 27 -11.64 -18.69 -5.87
C ILE A 27 -11.36 -19.33 -7.26
N GLY A 28 -11.20 -18.51 -8.31
CA GLY A 28 -10.94 -18.97 -9.67
C GLY A 28 -9.46 -19.20 -10.04
N ASP A 29 -8.52 -18.54 -9.37
CA ASP A 29 -7.08 -18.55 -9.74
C ASP A 29 -6.19 -19.43 -8.84
N PHE A 30 -6.75 -20.04 -7.78
CA PHE A 30 -6.09 -21.14 -7.05
C PHE A 30 -5.94 -22.44 -7.90
N GLY A 31 -6.23 -22.38 -9.20
CA GLY A 31 -6.10 -23.50 -10.13
C GLY A 31 -4.68 -23.79 -10.61
N ASP A 32 -3.70 -22.91 -10.42
CA ASP A 32 -2.37 -23.07 -11.06
C ASP A 32 -1.14 -22.76 -10.17
N THR A 33 -1.30 -22.64 -8.86
CA THR A 33 -0.15 -22.65 -7.94
C THR A 33 -0.28 -23.81 -6.96
N GLY A 34 0.64 -24.76 -7.09
CA GLY A 34 0.60 -26.03 -6.38
C GLY A 34 0.47 -25.89 -4.85
N GLN A 35 -0.45 -26.68 -4.30
CA GLN A 35 -0.65 -27.01 -2.87
C GLN A 35 -1.58 -26.13 -1.99
N ALA A 36 -2.57 -25.45 -2.56
CA ALA A 36 -3.76 -25.07 -1.79
C ALA A 36 -4.95 -25.94 -2.20
N ALA A 37 -5.58 -26.62 -1.23
CA ALA A 37 -6.78 -27.43 -1.47
C ALA A 37 -7.88 -26.54 -2.06
N ALA A 38 -8.37 -26.89 -3.25
CA ALA A 38 -9.45 -26.18 -3.91
C ALA A 38 -10.68 -26.09 -2.97
N ALA A 39 -10.96 -24.89 -2.46
CA ALA A 39 -12.07 -24.67 -1.56
C ALA A 39 -13.39 -24.99 -2.28
N LYS A 40 -14.15 -25.95 -1.76
CA LYS A 40 -15.53 -26.19 -2.21
C LYS A 40 -16.41 -25.07 -1.66
N VAL A 41 -16.93 -24.25 -2.56
CA VAL A 41 -17.96 -23.25 -2.24
C VAL A 41 -19.30 -23.93 -2.39
N ASP A 42 -20.00 -24.16 -1.28
CA ASP A 42 -21.38 -24.64 -1.31
C ASP A 42 -22.32 -23.48 -1.68
N ALA A 43 -23.47 -23.82 -2.27
CA ALA A 43 -24.48 -22.84 -2.67
C ALA A 43 -24.96 -22.02 -1.45
N GLN A 44 -25.33 -20.76 -1.69
CA GLN A 44 -25.89 -19.88 -0.66
C GLN A 44 -27.09 -20.56 0.02
N ARG A 45 -27.01 -20.77 1.35
CA ARG A 45 -28.08 -21.37 2.15
C ARG A 45 -28.53 -20.46 3.29
N ARG A 46 -29.73 -20.70 3.80
CA ARG A 46 -30.25 -20.03 5.00
C ARG A 46 -29.77 -20.81 6.22
N VAL A 47 -29.23 -20.10 7.21
CA VAL A 47 -28.72 -20.69 8.45
C VAL A 47 -29.32 -19.93 9.63
N PRO A 48 -29.84 -20.62 10.65
CA PRO A 48 -30.25 -20.00 11.91
C PRO A 48 -29.13 -19.18 12.53
N VAL A 49 -29.45 -17.96 12.98
CA VAL A 49 -28.43 -17.03 13.52
C VAL A 49 -27.70 -17.58 14.76
N GLU A 50 -28.33 -18.49 15.48
CA GLU A 50 -27.83 -19.18 16.68
C GLU A 50 -26.75 -20.24 16.38
N PHE A 51 -26.73 -20.77 15.15
CA PHE A 51 -25.73 -21.74 14.71
C PHE A 51 -24.47 -21.11 14.13
N LEU A 52 -24.42 -19.78 14.04
CA LEU A 52 -23.23 -19.03 13.66
C LEU A 52 -22.45 -18.60 14.90
N ARG A 53 -21.14 -18.88 14.90
CA ARG A 53 -20.21 -18.48 15.96
C ARG A 53 -19.23 -17.44 15.43
N PRO A 54 -18.86 -16.42 16.23
CA PRO A 54 -17.84 -15.45 15.83
C PRO A 54 -16.47 -16.13 15.79
N ASN A 55 -15.62 -15.72 14.86
CA ASN A 55 -14.23 -16.18 14.80
C ASN A 55 -13.43 -15.50 15.94
N PRO A 56 -12.85 -16.25 16.89
CA PRO A 56 -12.09 -15.69 18.02
C PRO A 56 -10.83 -14.92 17.59
N ARG A 57 -10.34 -15.18 16.37
CA ARG A 57 -9.16 -14.55 15.75
C ARG A 57 -9.49 -13.34 14.88
N ASN A 58 -10.76 -12.92 14.82
CA ASN A 58 -11.14 -11.73 14.06
C ASN A 58 -10.38 -10.50 14.58
N PRO A 59 -9.59 -9.80 13.72
CA PRO A 59 -8.86 -8.60 14.13
C PRO A 59 -9.78 -7.46 14.59
N ARG A 60 -11.00 -7.37 14.06
CA ARG A 60 -11.95 -6.32 14.46
C ARG A 60 -12.73 -6.73 15.70
N ARG A 61 -12.25 -6.29 16.87
CA ARG A 61 -12.87 -6.58 18.17
C ARG A 61 -13.86 -5.50 18.65
N SER A 62 -13.67 -4.25 18.24
CA SER A 62 -14.55 -3.13 18.58
C SER A 62 -15.51 -2.82 17.44
N PHE A 63 -16.79 -2.68 17.80
CA PHE A 63 -17.85 -2.26 16.89
C PHE A 63 -18.62 -1.12 17.56
N SER A 64 -18.88 -0.05 16.80
CA SER A 64 -19.69 1.06 17.29
C SER A 64 -21.15 0.62 17.46
N GLU A 65 -21.71 0.86 18.64
CA GLU A 65 -23.11 0.55 18.97
C GLU A 65 -24.11 1.30 18.09
N THR A 66 -23.77 2.54 17.68
CA THR A 66 -24.60 3.35 16.79
C THR A 66 -24.62 2.77 15.38
N GLU A 67 -23.44 2.49 14.80
CA GLU A 67 -23.35 1.90 13.45
C GLU A 67 -24.02 0.52 13.38
N LEU A 68 -23.93 -0.28 14.45
CA LEU A 68 -24.60 -1.58 14.53
C LEU A 68 -26.13 -1.42 14.55
N SER A 69 -26.66 -0.42 15.25
CA SER A 69 -28.09 -0.16 15.33
C SER A 69 -28.68 0.37 14.02
N GLU A 70 -27.95 1.24 13.33
CA GLU A 70 -28.31 1.70 11.98
C GLU A 70 -28.33 0.53 10.99
N LEU A 71 -27.29 -0.31 11.01
CA LEU A 71 -27.23 -1.50 10.17
C LEU A 71 -28.35 -2.50 10.49
N ALA A 72 -28.70 -2.68 11.78
CA ALA A 72 -29.81 -3.54 12.20
C ALA A 72 -31.15 -3.03 11.66
N THR A 73 -31.39 -1.71 11.68
CA THR A 73 -32.59 -1.11 11.11
C THR A 73 -32.67 -1.34 9.59
N SER A 74 -31.56 -1.14 8.88
CA SER A 74 -31.48 -1.43 7.45
C SER A 74 -31.71 -2.91 7.13
N ILE A 75 -31.12 -3.82 7.93
CA ILE A 75 -31.27 -5.27 7.76
C ILE A 75 -32.70 -5.72 8.08
N GLY A 76 -33.35 -5.15 9.09
CA GLY A 76 -34.75 -5.45 9.39
C GLY A 76 -35.70 -5.08 8.24
N GLN A 77 -35.41 -4.01 7.51
CA GLN A 77 -36.25 -3.55 6.38
C GLN A 77 -35.97 -4.30 5.07
N ARG A 78 -34.70 -4.57 4.75
CA ARG A 78 -34.27 -5.05 3.43
C ARG A 78 -33.67 -6.45 3.45
N GLY A 79 -33.52 -7.04 4.63
CA GLY A 79 -32.75 -8.25 4.83
C GLY A 79 -31.24 -8.05 4.61
N ILE A 80 -30.50 -9.14 4.65
CA ILE A 80 -29.07 -9.15 4.33
C ILE A 80 -28.89 -9.32 2.82
N ILE A 81 -28.37 -8.29 2.16
CA ILE A 81 -28.10 -8.31 0.71
C ILE A 81 -26.84 -9.12 0.40
N GLN A 82 -25.76 -8.87 1.16
CA GLN A 82 -24.49 -9.58 0.97
C GLN A 82 -24.40 -10.74 1.96
N PRO A 83 -24.29 -12.00 1.50
CA PRO A 83 -24.31 -13.16 2.39
C PRO A 83 -23.09 -13.19 3.31
N ILE A 84 -23.27 -13.78 4.49
CA ILE A 84 -22.19 -14.04 5.45
C ILE A 84 -21.35 -15.20 4.93
N VAL A 85 -20.02 -15.13 5.06
CA VAL A 85 -19.14 -16.24 4.69
C VAL A 85 -18.82 -17.00 5.96
N ALA A 86 -19.08 -18.30 5.97
CA ALA A 86 -18.84 -19.15 7.13
C ALA A 86 -18.26 -20.50 6.73
N ARG A 87 -17.58 -21.16 7.66
CA ARG A 87 -17.06 -22.53 7.48
C ARG A 87 -17.69 -23.48 8.49
N PRO A 88 -17.84 -24.77 8.17
CA PRO A 88 -18.29 -25.75 9.14
C PRO A 88 -17.28 -25.89 10.29
N ILE A 89 -17.80 -26.05 11.51
CA ILE A 89 -16.99 -26.44 12.67
C ILE A 89 -17.11 -27.96 12.82
N GLY A 90 -15.98 -28.66 12.75
CA GLY A 90 -15.94 -30.13 12.70
C GLY A 90 -16.56 -30.84 13.92
N ASP A 91 -16.68 -30.14 15.05
CA ASP A 91 -17.08 -30.75 16.32
C ASP A 91 -18.60 -30.79 16.54
N VAL A 92 -19.39 -29.99 15.80
CA VAL A 92 -20.85 -29.94 15.94
C VAL A 92 -21.53 -29.80 14.57
N PRO A 93 -22.22 -30.84 14.08
CA PRO A 93 -22.95 -30.77 12.82
C PRO A 93 -23.95 -29.60 12.80
N GLY A 94 -23.93 -28.84 11.71
CA GLY A 94 -24.83 -27.69 11.53
C GLY A 94 -24.39 -26.40 12.22
N THR A 95 -23.23 -26.39 12.92
CA THR A 95 -22.64 -25.16 13.48
C THR A 95 -21.56 -24.62 12.54
N PHE A 96 -21.52 -23.30 12.39
CA PHE A 96 -20.61 -22.61 11.48
C PHE A 96 -19.81 -21.52 12.19
N GLU A 97 -18.54 -21.38 11.83
CA GLU A 97 -17.71 -20.25 12.23
C GLU A 97 -17.77 -19.17 11.15
N ILE A 98 -18.03 -17.92 11.56
CA ILE A 98 -18.06 -16.77 10.66
C ILE A 98 -16.63 -16.44 10.23
N VAL A 99 -16.36 -16.57 8.93
CA VAL A 99 -15.09 -16.16 8.31
C VAL A 99 -15.14 -14.67 7.99
N ALA A 100 -16.25 -14.18 7.42
CA ALA A 100 -16.45 -12.77 7.11
C ALA A 100 -17.91 -12.33 7.25
N GLY A 101 -18.10 -11.07 7.63
CA GLY A 101 -19.44 -10.47 7.80
C GLY A 101 -19.97 -10.47 9.23
N GLU A 102 -19.10 -10.49 10.25
CA GLU A 102 -19.53 -10.50 11.67
C GLU A 102 -20.47 -9.34 12.03
N ARG A 103 -20.25 -8.13 11.48
CA ARG A 103 -21.17 -6.98 11.66
C ARG A 103 -22.59 -7.27 11.20
N ARG A 104 -22.73 -7.95 10.06
CA ARG A 104 -24.03 -8.31 9.47
C ARG A 104 -24.73 -9.35 10.34
N TRP A 105 -24.00 -10.33 10.86
CA TRP A 105 -24.53 -11.30 11.83
C TRP A 105 -25.00 -10.64 13.14
N ARG A 106 -24.16 -9.79 13.76
CA ARG A 106 -24.55 -9.05 14.99
C ARG A 106 -25.76 -8.15 14.77
N ALA A 107 -25.80 -7.43 13.65
CA ALA A 107 -26.93 -6.58 13.30
C ALA A 107 -28.20 -7.39 12.98
N ALA A 108 -28.08 -8.57 12.39
CA ALA A 108 -29.20 -9.48 12.15
C ALA A 108 -29.80 -10.04 13.45
N GLN A 109 -28.95 -10.39 14.42
CA GLN A 109 -29.41 -10.77 15.76
C GLN A 109 -30.20 -9.63 16.43
N ARG A 110 -29.70 -8.39 16.34
CA ARG A 110 -30.40 -7.21 16.87
C ARG A 110 -31.71 -6.90 16.15
N ALA A 111 -31.75 -7.15 14.84
CA ALA A 111 -32.95 -7.01 14.03
C ALA A 111 -33.99 -8.13 14.27
N GLY A 112 -33.65 -9.15 15.07
CA GLY A 112 -34.54 -10.27 15.37
C GLY A 112 -34.75 -11.21 14.17
N LEU A 113 -33.77 -11.33 13.27
CA LEU A 113 -33.85 -12.29 12.17
C LEU A 113 -33.58 -13.71 12.67
N ASP A 114 -34.48 -14.65 12.38
CA ASP A 114 -34.30 -16.07 12.72
C ASP A 114 -33.17 -16.71 11.90
N GLU A 115 -33.11 -16.39 10.61
CA GLU A 115 -32.15 -16.96 9.66
C GLU A 115 -31.47 -15.90 8.80
N VAL A 116 -30.24 -16.20 8.38
CA VAL A 116 -29.42 -15.34 7.53
C VAL A 116 -28.86 -16.09 6.32
N PRO A 117 -28.66 -15.41 5.18
CA PRO A 117 -28.00 -16.00 4.03
C PRO A 117 -26.51 -16.19 4.29
N VAL A 118 -26.04 -17.43 4.15
CA VAL A 118 -24.66 -17.85 4.38
C VAL A 118 -24.12 -18.57 3.14
N VAL A 119 -22.91 -18.21 2.73
CA VAL A 119 -22.11 -19.00 1.79
C VAL A 119 -21.15 -19.84 2.63
N VAL A 120 -21.25 -21.16 2.48
CA VAL A 120 -20.41 -22.09 3.24
C VAL A 120 -19.19 -22.46 2.42
N VAL A 121 -18.03 -22.28 3.02
CA VAL A 121 -16.74 -22.54 2.40
C VAL A 121 -16.00 -23.57 3.24
N GLU A 122 -15.58 -24.66 2.59
CA GLU A 122 -14.74 -25.68 3.22
C GLU A 122 -13.27 -25.24 3.19
N ILE A 123 -12.84 -24.55 4.24
CA ILE A 123 -11.47 -24.06 4.44
C ILE A 123 -10.97 -24.38 5.85
N ASP A 124 -9.67 -24.59 5.99
CA ASP A 124 -9.01 -24.82 7.27
C ASP A 124 -8.86 -23.53 8.10
N ASP A 125 -8.32 -23.65 9.32
CA ASP A 125 -8.17 -22.52 10.25
C ASP A 125 -7.25 -21.43 9.69
N ARG A 126 -6.24 -21.88 8.95
CA ARG A 126 -5.26 -21.00 8.33
C ARG A 126 -5.92 -20.19 7.22
N ALA A 127 -6.51 -20.84 6.22
CA ALA A 127 -7.20 -20.18 5.12
C ALA A 127 -8.38 -19.31 5.58
N SER A 128 -9.09 -19.70 6.66
CA SER A 128 -10.13 -18.86 7.29
C SER A 128 -9.56 -17.54 7.81
N LEU A 129 -8.45 -17.59 8.54
CA LEU A 129 -7.78 -16.40 9.05
C LEU A 129 -7.23 -15.53 7.91
N GLU A 130 -6.65 -16.17 6.89
CA GLU A 130 -6.12 -15.50 5.71
C GLU A 130 -7.21 -14.66 5.02
N PHE A 131 -8.35 -15.30 4.77
CA PHE A 131 -9.49 -14.68 4.13
C PHE A 131 -10.02 -13.50 4.95
N ALA A 132 -10.11 -13.66 6.28
CA ALA A 132 -10.58 -12.61 7.16
C ALA A 132 -9.66 -11.38 7.14
N ILE A 133 -8.33 -11.57 7.12
CA ILE A 133 -7.38 -10.45 7.05
C ILE A 133 -7.44 -9.81 5.66
N LEU A 134 -7.50 -10.60 4.59
CA LEU A 134 -7.53 -10.11 3.22
C LEU A 134 -8.79 -9.29 2.94
N GLU A 135 -9.97 -9.74 3.39
CA GLU A 135 -11.22 -8.97 3.27
C GLU A 135 -11.14 -7.65 4.03
N ASN A 136 -10.61 -7.68 5.26
CA ASN A 136 -10.45 -6.47 6.05
C ASN A 136 -9.49 -5.48 5.38
N VAL A 137 -8.38 -5.95 4.81
CA VAL A 137 -7.38 -5.16 4.08
C VAL A 137 -7.95 -4.56 2.77
N GLN A 138 -8.91 -5.22 2.12
CA GLN A 138 -9.54 -4.71 0.90
C GLN A 138 -10.57 -3.59 1.16
N ARG A 139 -10.78 -3.20 2.41
CA ARG A 139 -11.70 -2.11 2.75
C ARG A 139 -11.14 -0.75 2.31
N SER A 140 -12.00 0.08 1.75
CA SER A 140 -11.63 1.40 1.23
C SER A 140 -11.40 2.46 2.32
N ASP A 141 -11.78 2.19 3.56
CA ASP A 141 -11.76 3.13 4.69
C ASP A 141 -10.62 2.90 5.69
N LEU A 142 -9.62 2.06 5.36
CA LEU A 142 -8.46 1.83 6.23
C LEU A 142 -7.52 3.04 6.25
N ASN A 143 -6.98 3.32 7.43
CA ASN A 143 -5.85 4.25 7.52
C ASN A 143 -4.54 3.58 7.07
N PRO A 144 -3.51 4.34 6.66
CA PRO A 144 -2.25 3.78 6.15
C PRO A 144 -1.51 2.84 7.11
N ILE A 145 -1.66 3.03 8.42
CA ILE A 145 -1.02 2.19 9.45
C ILE A 145 -1.78 0.86 9.61
N GLU A 146 -3.11 0.88 9.59
CA GLU A 146 -3.94 -0.32 9.57
C GLU A 146 -3.70 -1.16 8.32
N GLU A 147 -3.61 -0.52 7.15
CA GLU A 147 -3.28 -1.19 5.90
C GLU A 147 -1.90 -1.87 5.98
N ALA A 148 -0.88 -1.15 6.47
CA ALA A 148 0.47 -1.69 6.67
C ALA A 148 0.49 -2.88 7.64
N SER A 149 -0.22 -2.77 8.76
CA SER A 149 -0.33 -3.83 9.77
C SER A 149 -1.00 -5.09 9.20
N GLY A 150 -2.04 -4.90 8.36
CA GLY A 150 -2.70 -5.99 7.66
C GLY A 150 -1.76 -6.70 6.66
N TYR A 151 -0.97 -5.94 5.90
CA TYR A 151 0.05 -6.49 5.00
C TYR A 151 1.13 -7.27 5.75
N GLU A 152 1.68 -6.70 6.82
CA GLU A 152 2.71 -7.36 7.63
C GLU A 152 2.19 -8.68 8.19
N ARG A 153 0.96 -8.69 8.72
CA ARG A 153 0.34 -9.91 9.24
C ARG A 153 0.13 -10.97 8.17
N LEU A 154 -0.32 -10.60 6.96
CA LEU A 154 -0.43 -11.53 5.84
C LEU A 154 0.92 -12.15 5.47
N MET A 155 1.99 -11.35 5.49
CA MET A 155 3.34 -11.83 5.21
C MET A 155 3.88 -12.76 6.31
N GLN A 156 3.64 -12.44 7.59
CA GLN A 156 4.14 -13.21 8.73
C GLN A 156 3.36 -14.52 8.94
N ASP A 157 2.03 -14.47 8.90
CA ASP A 157 1.16 -15.62 9.21
C ASP A 157 1.08 -16.61 8.03
N PHE A 158 1.24 -16.12 6.78
CA PHE A 158 1.05 -16.93 5.57
C PHE A 158 2.29 -17.04 4.68
N SER A 159 3.41 -16.46 5.09
CA SER A 159 4.68 -16.48 4.36
C SER A 159 4.62 -15.85 2.95
N TYR A 160 3.67 -14.94 2.72
CA TYR A 160 3.60 -14.21 1.46
C TYR A 160 4.82 -13.33 1.24
N THR A 161 5.37 -13.36 0.03
CA THR A 161 6.31 -12.33 -0.41
C THR A 161 5.57 -11.04 -0.74
N GLN A 162 6.28 -9.91 -0.70
CA GLN A 162 5.71 -8.62 -1.15
C GLN A 162 5.23 -8.66 -2.60
N LYS A 163 5.79 -9.55 -3.43
CA LYS A 163 5.42 -9.70 -4.84
C LYS A 163 4.07 -10.40 -4.96
N GLU A 164 3.90 -11.55 -4.33
CA GLU A 164 2.65 -12.32 -4.35
C GLU A 164 1.51 -11.50 -3.76
N LEU A 165 1.75 -10.83 -2.62
CA LEU A 165 0.73 -9.99 -2.00
C LEU A 165 0.33 -8.79 -2.88
N ALA A 166 1.27 -8.24 -3.67
CA ALA A 166 0.98 -7.18 -4.63
C ALA A 166 0.07 -7.64 -5.76
N GLU A 167 0.32 -8.83 -6.29
CA GLU A 167 -0.48 -9.45 -7.34
C GLU A 167 -1.89 -9.75 -6.84
N ILE A 168 -2.02 -10.38 -5.66
CA ILE A 168 -3.30 -10.71 -5.02
C ILE A 168 -4.15 -9.46 -4.78
N LEU A 169 -3.55 -8.37 -4.35
CA LEU A 169 -4.25 -7.12 -4.03
C LEU A 169 -4.45 -6.20 -5.25
N GLY A 170 -3.86 -6.52 -6.40
CA GLY A 170 -3.87 -5.66 -7.58
C GLY A 170 -3.15 -4.32 -7.35
N LYS A 171 -2.10 -4.31 -6.53
CA LYS A 171 -1.28 -3.13 -6.19
C LYS A 171 0.13 -3.26 -6.75
N SER A 172 0.88 -2.17 -6.83
CA SER A 172 2.30 -2.26 -7.18
C SER A 172 3.13 -2.76 -5.99
N ARG A 173 4.19 -3.52 -6.28
CA ARG A 173 5.19 -3.90 -5.25
C ARG A 173 5.76 -2.68 -4.53
N SER A 174 5.95 -1.56 -5.24
CA SER A 174 6.43 -0.31 -4.65
C SER A 174 5.45 0.30 -3.65
N HIS A 175 4.14 0.17 -3.90
CA HIS A 175 3.12 0.63 -2.97
C HIS A 175 3.16 -0.18 -1.67
N LEU A 176 3.14 -1.50 -1.76
CA LEU A 176 3.29 -2.39 -0.60
C LEU A 176 4.55 -2.12 0.21
N ALA A 177 5.71 -2.02 -0.45
CA ALA A 177 6.96 -1.72 0.24
C ALA A 177 6.91 -0.37 0.96
N ASN A 178 6.32 0.65 0.35
CA ASN A 178 6.18 1.97 0.97
C ASN A 178 5.22 1.96 2.16
N THR A 179 4.10 1.24 2.04
CA THR A 179 3.11 1.11 3.12
C THR A 179 3.69 0.35 4.30
N LEU A 180 4.34 -0.80 4.07
CA LEU A 180 5.00 -1.59 5.13
C LEU A 180 6.06 -0.79 5.89
N ARG A 181 6.84 0.05 5.19
CA ARG A 181 7.86 0.88 5.83
C ARG A 181 7.30 1.85 6.87
N LEU A 182 6.01 2.20 6.80
CA LEU A 182 5.39 3.09 7.79
C LEU A 182 5.40 2.51 9.21
N LEU A 183 5.42 1.17 9.34
CA LEU A 183 5.52 0.49 10.64
C LEU A 183 6.89 0.69 11.32
N ASN A 184 7.90 1.14 10.58
CA ASN A 184 9.21 1.47 11.14
C ASN A 184 9.24 2.85 11.82
N LEU A 185 8.17 3.65 11.72
CA LEU A 185 8.07 4.93 12.42
C LEU A 185 7.85 4.71 13.93
N PRO A 186 8.28 5.64 14.80
CA PRO A 186 7.93 5.59 16.21
C PRO A 186 6.41 5.61 16.42
N ALA A 187 5.95 4.97 17.50
CA ALA A 187 4.51 4.82 17.79
C ALA A 187 3.77 6.17 17.82
N ALA A 188 4.38 7.21 18.40
CA ALA A 188 3.80 8.55 18.46
C ALA A 188 3.60 9.20 17.07
N VAL A 189 4.39 8.81 16.06
CA VAL A 189 4.21 9.29 14.68
C VAL A 189 3.14 8.47 13.97
N GLN A 190 3.09 7.16 14.21
CA GLN A 190 2.04 6.29 13.66
C GLN A 190 0.66 6.72 14.13
N GLU A 191 0.51 7.05 15.41
CA GLU A 191 -0.75 7.53 16.01
C GLU A 191 -1.28 8.79 15.30
N ARG A 192 -0.40 9.76 15.01
CA ARG A 192 -0.77 10.97 14.24
C ARG A 192 -1.21 10.68 12.81
N VAL A 193 -0.72 9.59 12.21
CA VAL A 193 -1.19 9.14 10.88
C VAL A 193 -2.56 8.49 10.99
N VAL A 194 -2.80 7.72 12.05
CA VAL A 194 -4.12 7.11 12.35
C VAL A 194 -5.17 8.20 12.60
N GLU A 195 -4.83 9.24 13.35
CA GLU A 195 -5.70 10.39 13.65
C GLU A 195 -5.92 11.32 12.44
N GLY A 196 -5.13 11.14 11.36
CA GLY A 196 -5.23 11.94 10.14
C GLY A 196 -4.51 13.30 10.22
N GLU A 197 -3.78 13.59 11.31
CA GLU A 197 -2.94 14.79 11.41
C GLU A 197 -1.77 14.75 10.42
N LEU A 198 -1.27 13.55 10.09
CA LEU A 198 -0.22 13.32 9.11
C LEU A 198 -0.72 12.48 7.95
N THR A 199 -0.44 12.93 6.73
CA THR A 199 -0.70 12.14 5.54
C THR A 199 0.32 11.03 5.37
N ALA A 200 0.00 10.00 4.58
CA ALA A 200 0.98 8.98 4.19
C ALA A 200 2.22 9.57 3.47
N GLY A 201 2.09 10.74 2.84
CA GLY A 201 3.22 11.48 2.28
C GLY A 201 4.18 11.99 3.35
N HIS A 202 3.65 12.65 4.39
CA HIS A 202 4.44 13.09 5.54
C HIS A 202 5.13 11.90 6.22
N ALA A 203 4.37 10.84 6.51
CA ALA A 203 4.88 9.65 7.16
C ALA A 203 6.06 9.02 6.39
N ARG A 204 5.95 8.93 5.05
CA ARG A 204 7.04 8.40 4.20
C ARG A 204 8.29 9.28 4.24
N ALA A 205 8.14 10.60 4.22
CA ALA A 205 9.27 11.52 4.29
C ALA A 205 9.97 11.46 5.66
N LEU A 206 9.21 11.27 6.74
CA LEU A 206 9.74 11.14 8.11
C LEU A 206 10.62 9.90 8.30
N LEU A 207 10.47 8.84 7.49
CA LEU A 207 11.33 7.66 7.56
C LEU A 207 12.82 7.93 7.25
N ALA A 208 13.12 9.07 6.61
CA ALA A 208 14.47 9.43 6.20
C ALA A 208 15.11 10.49 7.11
N VAL A 209 14.47 10.87 8.21
CA VAL A 209 14.99 11.86 9.17
C VAL A 209 15.57 11.21 10.42
N ARG A 210 16.45 11.91 11.11
CA ARG A 210 17.11 11.42 12.33
C ARG A 210 16.17 11.41 13.53
N ASP A 211 15.32 12.42 13.65
CA ASP A 211 14.32 12.55 14.71
C ASP A 211 12.92 12.76 14.11
N PRO A 212 12.24 11.67 13.70
CA PRO A 212 10.92 11.73 13.10
C PRO A 212 9.85 12.26 14.06
N GLU A 213 9.99 12.08 15.37
CA GLU A 213 9.01 12.58 16.34
C GLU A 213 9.05 14.10 16.46
N ALA A 214 10.25 14.68 16.58
CA ALA A 214 10.41 16.13 16.64
C ALA A 214 9.92 16.81 15.37
N LEU A 215 10.24 16.24 14.20
CA LEU A 215 9.78 16.80 12.94
C LEU A 215 8.27 16.61 12.75
N ALA A 216 7.68 15.47 13.13
CA ALA A 216 6.23 15.28 13.12
C ALA A 216 5.48 16.34 13.92
N ARG A 217 5.95 16.66 15.14
CA ARG A 217 5.35 17.75 15.95
C ARG A 217 5.40 19.09 15.24
N ARG A 218 6.52 19.40 14.56
CA ARG A 218 6.67 20.63 13.78
C ARG A 218 5.76 20.66 12.56
N VAL A 219 5.59 19.53 11.86
CA VAL A 219 4.66 19.44 10.72
C VAL A 219 3.25 19.80 11.15
N VAL A 220 2.77 19.25 12.27
CA VAL A 220 1.42 19.52 12.79
C VAL A 220 1.29 20.96 13.29
N ALA A 221 2.31 21.49 13.99
CA ALA A 221 2.26 22.85 14.54
C ALA A 221 2.42 23.96 13.50
N GLU A 222 3.30 23.77 12.51
CA GLU A 222 3.66 24.78 11.51
C GLU A 222 2.92 24.57 10.17
N GLY A 223 2.19 23.46 10.00
CA GLY A 223 1.47 23.16 8.77
C GLY A 223 2.37 22.88 7.57
N LEU A 224 3.53 22.25 7.79
CA LEU A 224 4.53 21.99 6.75
C LEU A 224 3.97 21.07 5.66
N SER A 225 4.37 21.32 4.41
CA SER A 225 4.00 20.45 3.29
C SER A 225 4.91 19.22 3.22
N VAL A 226 4.46 18.17 2.53
CA VAL A 226 5.28 16.98 2.23
C VAL A 226 6.63 17.35 1.62
N ARG A 227 6.65 18.35 0.74
CA ARG A 227 7.88 18.82 0.08
C ARG A 227 8.87 19.45 1.07
N ASP A 228 8.37 20.14 2.09
CA ASP A 228 9.22 20.74 3.12
C ASP A 228 9.87 19.64 3.98
N VAL A 229 9.09 18.61 4.34
CA VAL A 229 9.60 17.43 5.07
C VAL A 229 10.63 16.67 4.24
N GLU A 230 10.38 16.46 2.94
CA GLU A 230 11.33 15.85 2.01
C GLU A 230 12.62 16.67 1.88
N ALA A 231 12.52 18.01 1.84
CA ALA A 231 13.69 18.89 1.78
C ALA A 231 14.54 18.81 3.07
N ILE A 232 13.89 18.74 4.23
CA ILE A 232 14.57 18.56 5.53
C ILE A 232 15.26 17.18 5.57
N ALA A 233 14.56 16.12 5.16
CA ALA A 233 15.12 14.78 5.10
C ALA A 233 16.33 14.68 4.14
N ALA A 234 16.24 15.32 2.97
CA ALA A 234 17.35 15.38 2.02
C ALA A 234 18.56 16.16 2.55
N ALA A 235 18.35 17.17 3.40
CA ALA A 235 19.41 17.90 4.07
C ALA A 235 20.08 17.06 5.17
N GLU A 236 19.32 16.27 5.93
CA GLU A 236 19.85 15.42 7.01
C GLU A 236 20.58 14.16 6.52
N ALA A 237 20.15 13.62 5.37
CA ALA A 237 20.73 12.43 4.73
C ALA A 237 22.13 12.71 4.12
N GLN A 238 22.51 13.98 3.95
CA GLN A 238 23.86 14.34 3.58
C GLN A 238 24.75 14.28 4.84
N PRO A 239 25.76 13.39 4.90
CA PRO A 239 26.66 13.34 6.04
C PRO A 239 27.48 14.63 6.09
N ASN A 240 27.15 15.49 7.05
CA ASN A 240 27.96 16.59 7.56
C ASN A 240 28.86 17.30 6.53
N GLU A 241 28.28 17.99 5.54
CA GLU A 241 28.79 19.33 5.29
C GLU A 241 28.03 20.24 6.27
N ALA A 242 28.76 20.88 7.18
CA ALA A 242 28.27 21.97 8.02
C ALA A 242 27.36 22.91 7.19
N PRO A 243 26.39 23.62 7.80
CA PRO A 243 25.54 24.55 7.06
C PRO A 243 26.45 25.45 6.25
N ARG A 244 26.42 25.32 4.92
CA ARG A 244 27.06 26.34 4.09
C ARG A 244 26.36 27.62 4.52
N PRO A 245 27.07 28.61 5.09
CA PRO A 245 26.48 29.91 5.30
C PRO A 245 25.87 30.29 3.96
N GLY A 246 24.61 30.77 3.98
CA GLY A 246 23.95 31.26 2.78
C GLY A 246 25.00 32.01 1.98
N ARG A 247 25.24 31.53 0.74
CA ARG A 247 26.41 31.86 -0.09
C ARG A 247 26.96 33.24 0.31
N PRO A 248 28.24 33.40 0.68
CA PRO A 248 28.84 34.68 0.39
C PRO A 248 28.64 34.82 -1.11
N ARG A 249 27.75 35.73 -1.52
CA ARG A 249 27.82 36.26 -2.88
C ARG A 249 29.29 36.62 -3.02
N LEU A 250 30.01 35.95 -3.92
CA LEU A 250 31.29 36.47 -4.38
C LEU A 250 31.02 37.96 -4.60
N SER A 251 31.77 38.83 -3.94
CA SER A 251 31.67 40.26 -4.21
C SER A 251 31.69 40.42 -5.73
N ALA A 252 30.85 41.29 -6.26
CA ALA A 252 30.69 41.43 -7.72
C ALA A 252 32.05 41.58 -8.44
N GLU A 253 33.07 42.10 -7.74
CA GLU A 253 34.47 42.17 -8.15
C GLU A 253 35.18 40.82 -8.40
N ARG A 254 34.92 39.77 -7.60
CA ARG A 254 35.56 38.44 -7.77
C ARG A 254 34.78 37.49 -8.69
N ALA A 255 33.52 37.78 -8.97
CA ALA A 255 32.66 36.93 -9.81
C ALA A 255 32.88 37.11 -11.32
N ALA A 256 33.30 38.31 -11.76
CA ALA A 256 33.51 38.60 -13.19
C ALA A 256 34.72 37.86 -13.80
N PRO A 257 35.91 37.79 -13.15
CA PRO A 257 37.07 37.09 -13.70
C PRO A 257 36.89 35.57 -13.79
N VAL A 258 36.20 34.97 -12.81
CA VAL A 258 35.92 33.53 -12.77
C VAL A 258 34.99 33.13 -13.92
N ARG A 259 33.93 33.90 -14.13
CA ARG A 259 32.94 33.62 -15.18
C ARG A 259 33.50 33.81 -16.58
N ASP A 260 34.36 34.82 -16.79
CA ASP A 260 35.06 35.01 -18.07
C ASP A 260 35.98 33.82 -18.40
N LEU A 261 36.72 33.34 -17.40
CA LEU A 261 37.59 32.18 -17.58
C LEU A 261 36.79 30.91 -17.87
N GLU A 262 35.69 30.65 -17.15
CA GLU A 262 34.79 29.52 -17.44
C GLU A 262 34.23 29.58 -18.86
N LEU A 263 33.78 30.76 -19.32
CA LEU A 263 33.28 30.97 -20.68
C LEU A 263 34.35 30.75 -21.74
N ARG A 264 35.58 31.21 -21.51
CA ARG A 264 36.70 31.01 -22.44
C ARG A 264 37.08 29.53 -22.55
N ILE A 265 37.15 28.82 -21.42
CA ILE A 265 37.47 27.39 -21.41
C ILE A 265 36.31 26.60 -22.04
N HIS A 266 35.06 26.95 -21.73
CA HIS A 266 33.88 26.34 -22.35
C HIS A 266 33.89 26.51 -23.87
N ARG A 267 34.17 27.70 -24.39
CA ARG A 267 34.30 27.93 -25.85
C ARG A 267 35.44 27.14 -26.48
N ALA A 268 36.55 26.97 -25.76
CA ALA A 268 37.70 26.24 -26.26
C ALA A 268 37.46 24.72 -26.27
N LEU A 269 36.76 24.18 -25.26
CA LEU A 269 36.58 22.74 -25.07
C LEU A 269 35.23 22.20 -25.56
N GLY A 270 34.23 23.05 -25.74
CA GLY A 270 32.88 22.68 -26.19
C GLY A 270 32.01 22.00 -25.13
N VAL A 271 32.51 21.84 -23.91
CA VAL A 271 31.83 21.14 -22.81
C VAL A 271 31.68 22.02 -21.57
N PRO A 272 30.71 21.77 -20.68
CA PRO A 272 30.55 22.54 -19.45
C PRO A 272 31.80 22.44 -18.55
N VAL A 273 32.29 23.61 -18.11
CA VAL A 273 33.46 23.73 -17.22
C VAL A 273 33.11 24.57 -16.01
N SER A 274 33.56 24.13 -14.83
CA SER A 274 33.52 24.91 -13.60
C SER A 274 34.94 25.17 -13.10
N TYR A 275 35.26 26.44 -12.82
CA TYR A 275 36.53 26.85 -12.24
C TYR A 275 36.34 27.30 -10.79
N ARG A 276 37.12 26.71 -9.89
CA ARG A 276 37.12 27.03 -8.45
C ARG A 276 38.53 27.48 -8.04
N PRO A 277 38.79 28.78 -7.97
CA PRO A 277 40.07 29.27 -7.43
C PRO A 277 40.17 28.90 -5.94
N LYS A 278 41.34 28.43 -5.52
CA LYS A 278 41.65 28.14 -4.11
C LYS A 278 42.43 29.30 -3.48
N ASP A 279 43.33 29.91 -4.24
CA ASP A 279 44.07 31.14 -3.94
C ASP A 279 44.46 31.87 -5.25
N GLU A 280 45.35 32.88 -5.22
CA GLU A 280 45.72 33.67 -6.41
C GLU A 280 46.52 32.88 -7.46
N SER A 281 47.12 31.75 -7.09
CA SER A 281 48.03 30.97 -7.95
C SER A 281 47.60 29.52 -8.16
N SER A 282 46.59 29.05 -7.44
CA SER A 282 46.08 27.69 -7.50
C SER A 282 44.55 27.63 -7.53
N GLY A 283 44.02 26.62 -8.22
CA GLY A 283 42.60 26.39 -8.34
C GLY A 283 42.30 25.04 -8.96
N GLU A 284 41.02 24.67 -8.93
CA GLU A 284 40.51 23.43 -9.49
C GLU A 284 39.65 23.75 -10.71
N ILE A 285 39.90 23.07 -11.83
CA ILE A 285 39.02 23.10 -13.00
C ILE A 285 38.34 21.74 -13.09
N ARG A 286 37.00 21.73 -13.07
CA ARG A 286 36.19 20.53 -13.30
C ARG A 286 35.56 20.60 -14.67
N ILE A 287 35.87 19.62 -15.50
CA ILE A 287 35.29 19.43 -16.82
C ILE A 287 34.28 18.29 -16.72
N ARG A 288 33.04 18.53 -17.13
CA ARG A 288 32.00 17.49 -17.17
C ARG A 288 31.70 17.16 -18.63
N TYR A 289 31.65 15.88 -18.95
CA TYR A 289 31.19 15.35 -20.23
C TYR A 289 30.04 14.39 -19.97
N GLU A 290 29.13 14.26 -20.93
CA GLU A 290 27.95 13.41 -20.86
C GLU A 290 28.00 12.26 -21.86
N THR A 291 28.86 12.36 -22.89
CA THR A 291 29.00 11.34 -23.93
C THR A 291 30.45 10.90 -24.12
N GLN A 292 30.65 9.68 -24.64
CA GLN A 292 31.99 9.16 -24.94
C GLN A 292 32.68 9.97 -26.04
N ASP A 293 31.92 10.53 -26.98
CA ASP A 293 32.43 11.39 -28.05
C ASP A 293 32.98 12.71 -27.50
N GLU A 294 32.33 13.29 -26.49
CA GLU A 294 32.84 14.47 -25.78
C GLU A 294 34.14 14.18 -25.03
N LEU A 295 34.25 13.00 -24.38
CA LEU A 295 35.49 12.58 -23.74
C LEU A 295 36.62 12.40 -24.77
N GLN A 296 36.35 11.74 -25.89
CA GLN A 296 37.35 11.55 -26.94
C GLN A 296 37.78 12.89 -27.56
N GLY A 297 36.82 13.80 -27.75
CA GLY A 297 37.09 15.18 -28.20
C GLY A 297 37.99 15.95 -27.23
N LEU A 298 37.81 15.77 -25.92
CA LEU A 298 38.66 16.36 -24.89
C LEU A 298 40.08 15.77 -24.92
N LEU A 299 40.22 14.45 -24.97
CA LEU A 299 41.52 13.76 -25.02
C LEU A 299 42.35 14.19 -26.24
N ASN A 300 41.71 14.26 -27.41
CA ASN A 300 42.33 14.74 -28.64
C ASN A 300 42.83 16.19 -28.50
N ARG A 301 42.06 17.06 -27.84
CA ARG A 301 42.41 18.47 -27.61
C ARG A 301 43.55 18.64 -26.61
N PHE A 302 43.60 17.79 -25.60
CA PHE A 302 44.72 17.73 -24.65
C PHE A 302 45.95 17.02 -25.22
N ARG A 303 45.88 16.51 -26.45
CA ARG A 303 46.95 15.73 -27.11
C ARG A 303 47.41 14.56 -26.24
N VAL A 304 46.48 13.95 -25.52
CA VAL A 304 46.72 12.74 -24.75
C VAL A 304 46.49 11.59 -25.70
N SER A 305 47.58 11.01 -26.21
CA SER A 305 47.53 9.83 -27.07
C SER A 305 47.30 8.58 -26.22
N ASP A 306 46.46 7.66 -26.70
CA ASP A 306 46.39 6.31 -26.16
C ASP A 306 47.74 5.62 -26.42
N GLY A 307 48.50 5.38 -25.35
CA GLY A 307 49.74 4.59 -25.38
C GLY A 307 49.47 3.09 -25.35
#